data_AF-A0A1Z2L9V6-F1
#
_entry.id   AF-A0A1Z2L9V6-F1
#
_cell.length_a   1.000
_cell.length_b   1.000
_cell.length_c   1.000
_cell.angle_alpha   90.00
_cell.angle_beta   90.00
_cell.angle_gamma   90.00
#
_symmetry.space_group_name_H-M   'P 1'
#
loop_
_entity.id
_entity.type
_entity.pdbx_description
1 polymer ?
#
loop_
_entity_poly.entity_id
_entity_poly.type
_entity_poly.pdbx_seq_one_letter_code
_entity_poly.pdbx_strand_id
1 'polypeptide(L)' 'MCWFEGPLTAFDTETTGVDVERDRIVSAALVVQSAAGAQPITTRWLVNPGCRCRRGRRRYTV' A
#
# COMPACT_ATOMS: atom_id res chain seq x y z
N MET A 1 18.44 21.82 1.01
CA MET A 1 17.71 20.65 1.53
C MET A 1 16.84 20.14 0.41
N CYS A 2 17.12 18.93 -0.06
CA CYS A 2 16.36 18.27 -1.12
C CYS A 2 15.32 17.33 -0.52
N TRP A 3 14.22 17.10 -1.24
CA TRP A 3 13.10 16.28 -0.76
C TRP A 3 13.49 14.83 -0.42
N PHE A 4 14.59 14.33 -0.97
CA PHE A 4 15.06 12.96 -0.80
C PHE A 4 16.07 12.77 0.35
N GLU A 5 16.45 13.83 1.06
CA GLU A 5 17.48 13.79 2.11
C GLU A 5 16.91 13.39 3.48
N GLY A 6 15.59 13.41 3.65
CA GLY A 6 14.91 12.99 4.88
C GLY A 6 14.43 11.53 4.85
N PRO A 7 13.73 11.08 5.91
CA PRO A 7 13.08 9.78 5.92
C PRO A 7 12.14 9.61 4.72
N LEU A 8 12.25 8.46 4.05
CA LEU A 8 11.42 8.12 2.90
C LEU A 8 10.38 7.07 3.28
N THR A 9 9.21 7.17 2.66
CA THR A 9 8.13 6.21 2.85
C THR A 9 7.55 5.85 1.48
N ALA A 10 7.51 4.54 1.19
CA ALA A 10 6.75 4.02 0.07
C ALA A 10 5.40 3.51 0.58
N PHE A 11 4.33 3.88 -0.10
CA PHE A 11 2.98 3.46 0.20
C PHE A 11 2.32 2.93 -1.07
N ASP A 12 1.74 1.74 -0.98
CA ASP A 12 1.05 1.07 -2.07
C ASP A 12 -0.28 0.51 -1.58
N THR A 13 -1.29 0.49 -2.46
CA THR A 13 -2.61 -0.02 -2.16
C THR A 13 -3.19 -0.79 -3.34
N GLU A 14 -3.85 -1.89 -3.06
CA GLU A 14 -4.74 -2.57 -4.01
C GLU A 14 -6.18 -2.32 -3.61
N THR A 15 -7.02 -1.96 -4.57
CA THR A 15 -8.42 -1.61 -4.36
C THR A 15 -9.35 -2.54 -5.14
N THR A 16 -10.66 -2.47 -4.85
CA THR A 16 -11.67 -3.25 -5.59
C THR A 16 -11.82 -2.83 -7.07
N GLY A 17 -11.35 -1.63 -7.43
CA GLY A 17 -11.42 -1.06 -8.77
C GLY A 17 -10.54 0.19 -8.95
N VAL A 18 -11.04 1.26 -9.57
CA VAL A 18 -10.31 2.52 -9.81
C VAL A 18 -11.14 3.77 -9.52
N ASP A 19 -12.41 3.59 -9.12
CA ASP A 19 -13.28 4.69 -8.73
C ASP A 19 -12.93 5.11 -7.30
N VAL A 20 -12.26 6.26 -7.15
CA VAL A 20 -11.76 6.74 -5.85
C VAL A 20 -12.87 7.02 -4.84
N GLU A 21 -14.09 7.30 -5.29
CA GLU A 21 -15.22 7.62 -4.42
C GLU A 21 -16.00 6.37 -3.97
N ARG A 22 -15.82 5.23 -4.64
CA ARG A 22 -16.67 4.04 -4.45
C ARG A 22 -15.91 2.75 -4.17
N ASP A 23 -14.73 2.60 -4.74
CA ASP A 23 -13.92 1.41 -4.56
C ASP A 23 -13.21 1.41 -3.20
N ARG A 24 -13.06 0.22 -2.61
CA ARG A 24 -12.51 0.05 -1.27
C ARG A 24 -11.12 -0.55 -1.32
N ILE A 25 -10.28 -0.20 -0.34
CA ILE A 25 -8.96 -0.81 -0.17
C ILE A 25 -9.13 -2.29 0.21
N VAL A 26 -8.34 -3.15 -0.43
CA VAL A 26 -8.25 -4.58 -0.14
C VAL A 26 -6.93 -4.92 0.55
N SER A 27 -5.84 -4.29 0.13
CA SER A 27 -4.55 -4.37 0.83
C SER A 27 -3.81 -3.06 0.78
N ALA A 28 -2.93 -2.86 1.77
CA ALA A 28 -2.00 -1.74 1.81
C ALA A 28 -0.63 -2.20 2.31
N ALA A 29 0.42 -1.56 1.84
CA ALA A 29 1.77 -1.74 2.32
C ALA A 29 2.44 -0.39 2.60
N LEU A 30 3.14 -0.30 3.72
CA LEU A 30 3.93 0.85 4.13
C LEU A 30 5.37 0.41 4.38
N VAL A 31 6.32 0.98 3.64
CA VAL A 31 7.76 0.73 3.82
C VAL A 31 8.43 2.04 4.19
N VAL A 32 9.02 2.08 5.38
CA VAL A 32 9.71 3.27 5.91
C VAL A 32 11.21 3.04 5.91
N GLN A 33 11.94 3.95 5.27
CA GLN A 33 13.40 4.06 5.26
C GLN A 33 13.80 5.30 6.06
N SER A 34 14.20 5.12 7.32
CA SER A 34 14.48 6.25 8.23
C SER A 34 15.75 7.04 7.89
N ALA A 35 16.75 6.37 7.30
CA ALA A 35 18.01 6.95 6.83
C ALA A 35 18.61 6.06 5.73
N ALA A 36 19.52 6.59 4.90
CA ALA A 36 20.22 5.78 3.91
C ALA A 36 20.98 4.59 4.56
N GLY A 37 20.76 3.38 4.06
CA GLY A 37 21.39 2.16 4.57
C GLY A 37 20.75 1.56 5.84
N ALA A 38 19.79 2.24 6.47
CA ALA A 38 19.01 1.65 7.56
C ALA A 38 18.17 0.46 7.08
N GLN A 39 17.82 -0.47 7.97
CA GLN A 39 16.90 -1.55 7.63
C GLN A 39 15.48 -0.98 7.43
N PRO A 40 14.82 -1.22 6.28
CA PRO A 40 13.44 -0.78 6.08
C PRO A 40 12.48 -1.45 7.06
N ILE A 41 11.54 -0.67 7.61
CA ILE A 41 10.43 -1.18 8.42
C ILE A 41 9.22 -1.33 7.51
N THR A 42 8.67 -2.54 7.44
CA THR A 42 7.51 -2.84 6.59
C THR A 42 6.29 -3.18 7.44
N THR A 43 5.18 -2.50 7.16
CA THR A 43 3.86 -2.86 7.68
C THR A 43 2.94 -3.20 6.53
N ARG A 44 2.16 -4.28 6.65
CA ARG A 44 1.22 -4.71 5.62
C ARG A 44 -0.12 -5.05 6.22
N TRP A 45 -1.18 -4.74 5.49
CA TRP A 45 -2.55 -4.98 5.90
C TRP A 45 -3.33 -5.70 4.81
N LEU A 46 -4.14 -6.67 5.22
CA LEU A 46 -5.22 -7.22 4.41
C LEU A 46 -6.54 -6.77 5.03
N VAL A 47 -7.35 -6.08 4.24
CA VAL A 47 -8.61 -5.47 4.67
C VAL A 47 -9.74 -6.22 4.00
N ASN A 48 -10.78 -6.57 4.76
CA ASN A 48 -12.02 -7.07 4.17
C ASN A 48 -12.81 -5.87 3.61
N PRO A 49 -12.97 -5.74 2.27
CA PRO A 49 -13.66 -4.60 1.69
C PRO A 49 -15.18 -4.64 1.94
N GLY A 50 -15.76 -5.79 2.30
CA GLY A 50 -17.22 -5.93 2.48
C GLY A 50 -18.02 -5.83 1.17
N CYS A 51 -17.36 -5.81 0.02
CA CYS A 51 -17.97 -5.85 -1.31
C CYS A 51 -17.19 -6.79 -2.23
N ARG A 52 -17.75 -7.14 -3.40
CA ARG A 52 -17.08 -8.02 -4.37
C ARG A 52 -16.01 -7.24 -5.14
N CYS A 53 -14.81 -7.79 -5.22
CA CYS A 53 -13.76 -7.27 -6.11
C CYS A 53 -14.07 -7.61 -7.57
N ARG A 54 -13.69 -6.71 -8.49
CA ARG A 54 -13.85 -6.92 -9.93
C ARG A 54 -13.04 -8.15 -10.42
N ARG A 55 -13.57 -8.91 -11.39
CA ARG A 55 -12.89 -10.08 -11.97
C ARG A 55 -11.59 -9.64 -12.67
N GLY A 56 -10.44 -10.16 -12.24
CA GLY A 56 -9.12 -9.89 -12.82
C GLY A 56 -8.00 -9.69 -11.79
N ARG A 57 -8.32 -9.24 -10.57
CA ARG A 57 -7.37 -9.07 -9.47
C ARG A 57 -7.40 -10.30 -8.54
N ARG A 58 -6.63 -11.33 -8.91
CA ARG A 58 -6.43 -12.57 -8.11
C ARG A 58 -4.97 -12.74 -7.74
N ARG A 59 -4.42 -11.82 -6.94
CA ARG A 59 -3.27 -12.12 -6.07
C ARG A 59 -3.44 -11.33 -4.78
N TYR A 60 -3.93 -12.02 -3.76
CA TYR A 60 -3.88 -11.54 -2.38
C TYR A 60 -2.77 -12.33 -1.70
N THR A 61 -1.53 -11.92 -1.93
CA THR A 61 -0.41 -12.31 -1.07
C THR A 61 0.11 -11.00 -0.49
N VAL A 62 0.02 -10.90 0.83
CA VAL A 62 0.55 -9.79 1.62
C VAL A 62 2.07 -9.91 1.66
#